data_AF-A0AA38WDP6-F1
#
_entry.id   AF-A0AA38WDP6-F1
#
_cell.length_a   1.000
_cell.length_b   1.000
_cell.length_c   1.000
_cell.angle_alpha   90.00
_cell.angle_beta   90.00
_cell.angle_gamma   90.00
#
_symmetry.space_group_name_H-M   'P 1'
#
loop_
_entity.id
_entity.type
_entity.pdbx_description
1 polymer ?
#
loop_
_entity_poly.entity_id
_entity_poly.type
_entity_poly.pdbx_seq_one_letter_code
_entity_poly.pdbx_strand_id
1 'polypeptide(L)'
;MLITAIFQKISGQSFKGKLKTLKNNHAFCINGYHTFKALDGESLSDTYSRFNTLISNCKRYGVVRSPKDNNSVFLGSLGPEWIHLTMSMRTLDLEGWSLADVFGSLKGQEPQVMQMRRSYGGPLALVAEEGSDKKKASTGAKLKSCLT
;
A
#
# COMPACT_ATOMS: atom_id res chain seq x y z
N MET A 1 14.43 -60.48 -1.09
CA MET A 1 13.14 -59.76 -1.10
C MET A 1 13.04 -58.63 -0.05
N LEU A 2 13.86 -58.60 1.01
CA LEU A 2 13.81 -57.54 2.04
C LEU A 2 14.41 -56.18 1.60
N ILE A 3 15.44 -56.17 0.76
CA ILE A 3 16.13 -54.94 0.33
C ILE A 3 15.25 -54.05 -0.57
N THR A 4 14.43 -54.66 -1.44
CA THR A 4 13.47 -53.93 -2.29
C THR A 4 12.37 -53.26 -1.48
N ALA A 5 11.86 -53.91 -0.42
CA ALA A 5 10.82 -53.34 0.44
C ALA A 5 11.29 -52.10 1.22
N ILE A 6 12.55 -52.10 1.69
CA ILE A 6 13.13 -50.96 2.40
C ILE A 6 13.32 -49.76 1.46
N PHE A 7 13.81 -49.99 0.24
CA PHE A 7 13.99 -48.93 -0.76
C PHE A 7 12.65 -48.32 -1.22
N GLN A 8 11.60 -49.13 -1.31
CA GLN A 8 10.24 -48.68 -1.68
C GLN A 8 9.54 -47.91 -0.55
N LYS A 9 9.84 -48.23 0.73
CA LYS A 9 9.34 -47.51 1.92
C LYS A 9 10.00 -46.14 2.11
N ILE A 10 11.29 -46.00 1.79
CA ILE A 10 12.04 -44.74 1.91
C ILE A 10 11.63 -43.76 0.78
N SER A 11 11.46 -44.25 -0.44
CA SER A 11 11.05 -43.45 -1.61
C SER A 11 9.59 -42.95 -1.50
N GLY A 12 8.66 -43.78 -1.04
CA GLY A 12 7.24 -43.40 -0.88
C GLY A 12 6.97 -42.35 0.22
N GLN A 13 7.74 -42.38 1.32
CA GLN A 13 7.57 -41.42 2.42
C GLN A 13 8.19 -40.05 2.12
N SER A 14 9.37 -40.03 1.48
CA SER A 14 10.05 -38.77 1.12
C SER A 14 9.27 -37.96 0.06
N PHE A 15 8.59 -38.64 -0.87
CA PHE A 15 7.79 -37.96 -1.90
C PHE A 15 6.49 -37.37 -1.35
N LYS A 16 5.78 -38.10 -0.47
CA LYS A 16 4.54 -37.64 0.15
C LYS A 16 4.75 -36.42 1.06
N GLY A 17 5.91 -36.34 1.74
CA GLY A 17 6.32 -35.17 2.52
C GLY A 17 6.56 -33.94 1.65
N LYS A 18 7.38 -34.06 0.59
CA LYS A 18 7.68 -32.95 -0.34
C LYS A 18 6.43 -32.38 -1.01
N LEU A 19 5.49 -33.25 -1.41
CA LEU A 19 4.24 -32.83 -2.04
C LEU A 19 3.33 -32.04 -1.08
N LYS A 20 3.29 -32.42 0.20
CA LYS A 20 2.53 -31.69 1.24
C LYS A 20 3.15 -30.31 1.49
N THR A 21 4.48 -30.23 1.60
CA THR A 21 5.18 -28.95 1.78
C THR A 21 4.99 -28.02 0.59
N LEU A 22 5.07 -28.54 -0.65
CA LEU A 22 4.85 -27.73 -1.84
C LEU A 22 3.41 -27.19 -1.93
N LYS A 23 2.41 -28.01 -1.62
CA LYS A 23 1.00 -27.56 -1.53
C LYS A 23 0.82 -26.48 -0.47
N ASN A 24 1.47 -26.63 0.68
CA ASN A 24 1.41 -25.65 1.75
C ASN A 24 2.08 -24.32 1.36
N ASN A 25 3.20 -24.38 0.63
CA ASN A 25 3.92 -23.21 0.12
C ASN A 25 3.15 -22.46 -0.97
N HIS A 26 2.49 -23.21 -1.87
CA HIS A 26 1.62 -22.64 -2.89
C HIS A 26 0.41 -21.93 -2.25
N ALA A 27 -0.22 -22.57 -1.26
CA ALA A 27 -1.31 -21.97 -0.49
C ALA A 27 -0.85 -20.73 0.28
N PHE A 28 0.35 -20.77 0.89
CA PHE A 28 0.96 -19.62 1.56
C PHE A 28 1.08 -18.42 0.61
N CYS A 29 1.53 -18.64 -0.62
CA CYS A 29 1.61 -17.59 -1.63
C CYS A 29 0.26 -17.01 -2.00
N ILE A 30 -0.70 -17.86 -2.38
CA ILE A 30 -2.03 -17.40 -2.76
C ILE A 30 -2.67 -16.60 -1.63
N ASN A 31 -2.60 -17.12 -0.41
CA ASN A 31 -3.15 -16.45 0.76
C ASN A 31 -2.42 -15.14 1.03
N GLY A 32 -1.08 -15.15 0.98
CA GLY A 32 -0.27 -13.95 1.18
C GLY A 32 -0.65 -12.82 0.24
N TYR A 33 -0.86 -13.10 -1.04
CA TYR A 33 -1.33 -12.08 -1.99
C TYR A 33 -2.77 -11.61 -1.73
N HIS A 34 -3.66 -12.49 -1.29
CA HIS A 34 -5.06 -12.14 -1.04
C HIS A 34 -5.25 -11.34 0.26
N THR A 35 -4.41 -11.60 1.26
CA THR A 35 -4.47 -10.93 2.58
C THR A 35 -3.48 -9.79 2.71
N PHE A 36 -2.63 -9.54 1.71
CA PHE A 36 -1.64 -8.47 1.76
C PHE A 36 -2.32 -7.11 1.84
N LYS A 37 -2.06 -6.39 2.92
CA LYS A 37 -2.51 -5.01 3.15
C LYS A 37 -1.37 -4.22 3.79
N ALA A 38 -1.29 -2.94 3.45
CA ALA A 38 -0.46 -1.97 4.15
C ALA A 38 -0.92 -1.89 5.62
N LEU A 39 0.04 -1.75 6.53
CA LEU A 39 -0.24 -1.56 7.95
C LEU A 39 -0.49 -0.07 8.24
N ASP A 40 -1.32 0.22 9.23
CA ASP A 40 -1.53 1.60 9.68
C ASP A 40 -0.22 2.21 10.19
N GLY A 41 0.19 3.33 9.60
CA GLY A 41 1.43 4.04 9.95
C GLY A 41 2.71 3.47 9.32
N GLU A 42 2.61 2.46 8.47
CA GLU A 42 3.72 1.96 7.66
C GLU A 42 4.01 2.91 6.48
N SER A 43 5.29 3.10 6.13
CA SER A 43 5.64 3.90 4.95
C SER A 43 5.40 3.12 3.66
N LEU A 44 5.12 3.81 2.56
CA LEU A 44 4.97 3.18 1.24
C LEU A 44 6.19 2.32 0.88
N SER A 45 7.39 2.74 1.30
CA SER A 45 8.64 2.02 1.07
C SER A 45 8.71 0.69 1.84
N ASP A 46 8.21 0.66 3.08
CA ASP A 46 8.17 -0.55 3.90
C ASP A 46 7.17 -1.56 3.33
N THR A 47 5.98 -1.10 2.94
CA THR A 47 4.99 -1.93 2.26
C THR A 47 5.55 -2.50 0.95
N TYR A 48 6.26 -1.70 0.16
CA TYR A 48 6.94 -2.13 -1.06
C TYR A 48 8.01 -3.21 -0.79
N SER A 49 8.83 -3.03 0.25
CA SER A 49 9.85 -4.01 0.65
C SER A 49 9.25 -5.36 1.06
N ARG A 50 8.17 -5.33 1.87
CA ARG A 50 7.43 -6.53 2.27
C ARG A 50 6.79 -7.24 1.08
N PHE A 51 6.23 -6.49 0.13
CA PHE A 51 5.64 -7.06 -1.07
C PHE A 51 6.69 -7.73 -1.98
N ASN A 52 7.87 -7.12 -2.15
CA ASN A 52 8.99 -7.73 -2.87
C ASN A 52 9.49 -9.01 -2.19
N THR A 53 9.50 -9.04 -0.86
CA THR A 53 9.84 -10.24 -0.09
C THR A 53 8.81 -11.35 -0.34
N LEU A 54 7.52 -11.03 -0.38
CA LEU A 54 6.45 -11.98 -0.73
C LEU A 54 6.65 -12.55 -2.13
N ILE A 55 6.87 -11.69 -3.14
CA ILE A 55 7.13 -12.12 -4.52
C ILE A 55 8.36 -13.03 -4.58
N SER A 56 9.44 -12.67 -3.90
CA SER A 56 10.68 -13.44 -3.88
C SER A 56 10.48 -14.82 -3.27
N ASN A 57 9.72 -14.91 -2.17
CA ASN A 57 9.35 -16.19 -1.57
C ASN A 57 8.46 -17.03 -2.50
N CYS A 58 7.53 -16.40 -3.22
CA CYS A 58 6.67 -17.11 -4.15
C CYS A 58 7.41 -17.63 -5.38
N LYS A 59 8.35 -16.86 -5.91
CA LYS A 59 9.28 -17.32 -6.95
C LYS A 59 10.07 -18.54 -6.50
N ARG A 60 10.56 -18.58 -5.25
CA ARG A 60 11.26 -19.75 -4.68
C ARG A 60 10.37 -21.01 -4.62
N TYR A 61 9.06 -20.84 -4.46
CA TYR A 61 8.09 -21.93 -4.44
C TYR A 61 7.52 -22.29 -5.82
N GLY A 62 7.99 -21.65 -6.89
CA GLY A 62 7.52 -21.88 -8.26
C GLY A 62 6.21 -21.18 -8.60
N VAL A 63 5.73 -20.27 -7.76
CA VAL A 63 4.52 -19.46 -8.00
C VAL A 63 4.96 -18.13 -8.61
N VAL A 64 4.94 -18.05 -9.94
CA VAL A 64 5.22 -16.83 -10.68
C VAL A 64 3.91 -16.23 -11.17
N ARG A 65 3.66 -14.95 -10.87
CA ARG A 65 2.52 -14.18 -11.37
C ARG A 65 2.95 -13.16 -12.41
N SER A 66 1.99 -12.75 -13.24
CA SER A 66 2.19 -11.68 -14.21
C SER A 66 2.56 -10.37 -13.50
N PRO A 67 3.41 -9.51 -14.10
CA PRO A 67 3.65 -8.16 -13.60
C PRO A 67 2.36 -7.39 -13.31
N LYS A 68 1.37 -7.49 -14.20
CA LYS A 68 0.04 -6.86 -14.03
C LYS A 68 -0.68 -7.30 -12.77
N ASP A 69 -0.65 -8.60 -12.47
CA ASP A 69 -1.30 -9.15 -11.27
C ASP A 69 -0.60 -8.65 -10.01
N ASN A 70 0.73 -8.65 -10.01
CA ASN A 70 1.52 -8.14 -8.89
C ASN A 70 1.24 -6.64 -8.68
N ASN A 71 1.21 -5.84 -9.74
CA ASN A 71 0.91 -4.42 -9.69
C ASN A 71 -0.51 -4.17 -9.17
N SER A 72 -1.49 -4.93 -9.64
CA SER A 72 -2.89 -4.82 -9.22
C SER A 72 -3.08 -5.15 -7.74
N VAL A 73 -2.41 -6.21 -7.25
CA VAL A 73 -2.45 -6.57 -5.82
C VAL A 73 -1.75 -5.50 -4.98
N PHE A 74 -0.59 -4.99 -5.41
CA PHE A 74 0.11 -3.92 -4.71
C PHE A 74 -0.77 -2.67 -4.57
N LEU A 75 -1.36 -2.19 -5.67
CA LEU A 75 -2.28 -1.05 -5.66
C LEU A 75 -3.56 -1.31 -4.84
N GLY A 76 -3.99 -2.57 -4.71
CA GLY A 76 -5.13 -2.97 -3.85
C GLY A 76 -4.80 -3.08 -2.37
N SER A 77 -3.53 -3.24 -2.04
CA SER A 77 -3.07 -3.37 -0.67
C SER A 77 -2.82 -2.05 0.04
N LEU A 78 -2.70 -0.94 -0.71
CA LEU A 78 -2.46 0.39 -0.16
C LEU A 78 -3.65 0.89 0.66
N GLY A 79 -3.36 1.78 1.61
CA GLY A 79 -4.37 2.39 2.48
C GLY A 79 -5.37 3.29 1.71
N PRO A 80 -6.46 3.71 2.39
CA PRO A 80 -7.51 4.53 1.77
C PRO A 80 -7.01 5.86 1.21
N GLU A 81 -5.92 6.41 1.74
CA GLU A 81 -5.27 7.62 1.27
C GLU A 81 -4.74 7.51 -0.18
N TRP A 82 -4.47 6.29 -0.66
CA TRP A 82 -4.00 6.03 -2.02
C TRP A 82 -5.13 5.67 -3.00
N ILE A 83 -6.40 5.65 -2.57
CA ILE A 83 -7.53 5.23 -3.41
C ILE A 83 -7.60 6.04 -4.70
N HIS A 84 -7.43 7.37 -4.65
CA HIS A 84 -7.49 8.21 -5.84
C HIS A 84 -6.45 7.80 -6.89
N LEU A 85 -5.19 7.65 -6.48
CA LEU A 85 -4.09 7.27 -7.36
C LEU A 85 -4.23 5.83 -7.87
N THR A 86 -4.62 4.91 -6.99
CA THR A 86 -4.79 3.50 -7.37
C THR A 86 -5.95 3.31 -8.35
N MET A 87 -7.02 4.10 -8.25
CA MET A 87 -8.10 4.07 -9.23
C MET A 87 -7.65 4.57 -10.60
N SER A 88 -6.94 5.70 -10.66
CA SER A 88 -6.38 6.21 -11.92
C SER A 88 -5.34 5.28 -12.54
N MET A 89 -4.51 4.62 -11.73
CA MET A 89 -3.52 3.67 -12.22
C MET A 89 -4.12 2.35 -12.69
N ARG A 90 -5.24 1.90 -12.11
CA ARG A 90 -5.95 0.70 -12.58
C ARG A 90 -6.58 0.86 -13.95
N THR A 91 -6.85 2.09 -14.38
CA THR A 91 -7.34 2.38 -15.74
C THR A 91 -6.24 2.42 -16.79
N LEU A 92 -4.97 2.44 -16.37
CA LEU A 92 -3.82 2.39 -17.26
C LEU A 92 -3.40 0.95 -17.56
N ASP A 93 -2.63 0.78 -18.64
CA ASP A 93 -2.06 -0.52 -18.96
C ASP A 93 -0.87 -0.86 -18.03
N LEU A 94 -1.18 -1.62 -16.99
CA LEU A 94 -0.23 -2.07 -15.97
C LEU A 94 0.67 -3.24 -16.44
N GLU A 95 0.45 -3.79 -17.65
CA GLU A 95 1.28 -4.85 -18.21
C GLU A 95 2.67 -4.35 -18.63
N GLY A 96 2.76 -3.11 -19.12
CA GLY A 96 4.03 -2.49 -19.53
C GLY A 96 4.86 -1.91 -18.38
N TRP A 97 4.32 -1.83 -17.17
CA TRP A 97 4.95 -1.16 -16.04
C TRP A 97 5.58 -2.18 -15.09
N SER A 98 6.83 -1.93 -14.68
CA SER A 98 7.42 -2.71 -13.60
C SER A 98 6.86 -2.26 -12.25
N LEU A 99 6.94 -3.14 -11.26
CA LEU A 99 6.54 -2.80 -9.88
C LEU A 99 7.35 -1.58 -9.35
N ALA A 100 8.59 -1.40 -9.81
CA ALA A 100 9.43 -0.25 -9.44
C ALA A 100 8.92 1.05 -10.08
N ASP A 101 8.42 1.02 -11.32
CA ASP A 101 7.86 2.20 -12.00
C ASP A 101 6.56 2.65 -11.33
N VAL A 102 5.71 1.69 -10.96
CA VAL A 102 4.49 1.94 -10.17
C VAL A 102 4.86 2.58 -8.83
N PHE A 103 5.84 2.02 -8.11
CA PHE A 103 6.32 2.57 -6.85
C PHE A 103 6.91 3.98 -7.00
N GLY A 104 7.74 4.22 -8.03
CA GLY A 104 8.33 5.53 -8.30
C GLY A 104 7.26 6.59 -8.58
N SER A 105 6.23 6.22 -9.34
CA SER A 105 5.08 7.09 -9.64
C SER A 105 4.28 7.43 -8.39
N LEU A 106 4.01 6.45 -7.52
CA LEU A 106 3.35 6.67 -6.23
C LEU A 106 4.18 7.58 -5.32
N LYS A 107 5.49 7.31 -5.23
CA LYS A 107 6.42 8.11 -4.42
C LYS A 107 6.49 9.57 -4.85
N GLY A 108 6.40 9.84 -6.16
CA GLY A 108 6.31 11.21 -6.68
C GLY A 108 5.04 11.96 -6.28
N GLN A 109 3.96 11.25 -5.97
CA GLN A 109 2.66 11.82 -5.59
C GLN A 109 2.41 11.82 -4.07
N GLU A 110 3.34 11.25 -3.28
CA GLU A 110 3.29 11.25 -1.81
C GLU A 110 3.00 12.63 -1.17
N PRO A 111 3.60 13.76 -1.60
CA PRO A 111 3.27 15.07 -1.02
C PRO A 111 1.81 15.47 -1.25
N GLN A 112 1.23 15.10 -2.40
CA GLN A 112 -0.17 15.39 -2.72
C GLN A 112 -1.10 14.52 -1.89
N VAL A 113 -0.77 13.25 -1.68
CA VAL A 113 -1.53 12.33 -0.80
C VAL A 113 -1.50 12.83 0.65
N MET A 114 -0.34 13.30 1.13
CA MET A 114 -0.23 13.90 2.45
C MET A 114 -1.07 15.17 2.60
N GLN A 115 -1.09 16.04 1.59
CA GLN A 115 -1.93 17.25 1.59
C GLN A 115 -3.42 16.88 1.59
N MET A 116 -3.80 15.88 0.79
CA MET A 116 -5.16 15.36 0.71
C MET A 116 -5.61 14.78 2.05
N ARG A 117 -4.76 13.98 2.70
CA ARG A 117 -5.02 13.43 4.05
C ARG A 117 -5.25 14.53 5.09
N ARG A 118 -4.52 15.65 5.00
CA ARG A 118 -4.73 16.83 5.87
C ARG A 118 -6.05 17.55 5.55
N SER A 119 -6.43 17.64 4.28
CA SER A 119 -7.65 18.32 3.84
C SER A 119 -8.93 17.56 4.21
N TYR A 120 -8.92 16.24 4.23
CA TYR A 120 -10.08 15.40 4.56
C TYR A 120 -10.11 14.93 6.04
N GLY A 121 -9.13 15.37 6.85
CA GLY A 121 -8.86 14.85 8.19
C GLY A 121 -9.51 15.57 9.37
N GLY A 122 -10.48 16.47 9.18
CA GLY A 122 -11.26 17.03 10.30
C GLY A 122 -12.26 18.13 9.93
N PRO A 123 -13.35 18.32 10.72
CA PRO A 123 -14.19 19.50 10.63
C PRO A 123 -13.42 20.68 11.27
N LEU A 124 -13.29 21.81 10.59
CA LEU A 124 -12.45 22.98 10.92
C LEU A 124 -10.96 22.84 10.56
N ALA A 125 -10.57 23.47 9.46
CA ALA A 125 -9.25 24.07 9.31
C ALA A 125 -9.45 25.57 9.02
N LEU A 126 -9.57 26.35 10.09
CA LEU A 126 -9.68 27.81 10.05
C LEU A 126 -8.25 28.37 9.97
N VAL A 127 -7.79 28.66 8.76
CA VAL A 127 -6.56 29.45 8.56
C VAL A 127 -6.92 30.89 8.87
N ALA A 128 -6.50 31.38 10.05
CA ALA A 128 -6.44 32.81 10.29
C ALA A 128 -5.25 33.35 9.47
N GLU A 129 -5.53 33.99 8.34
CA GLU A 129 -4.56 34.92 7.76
C GLU A 129 -4.42 36.10 8.73
N GLU A 130 -3.28 36.18 9.43
CA GLU A 130 -2.87 37.41 10.07
C GLU A 130 -2.42 38.39 8.98
N GLY A 131 -3.40 39.09 8.42
CA GLY A 131 -3.20 40.25 7.55
C GLY A 131 -2.47 41.34 8.32
N SER A 132 -1.15 41.32 8.21
CA SER A 132 -0.29 42.44 8.55
C SER A 132 -0.51 43.56 7.54
N ASP A 133 -1.44 44.48 7.78
CA ASP A 133 -1.46 45.75 7.04
C ASP A 133 -1.71 46.97 7.91
N LYS A 134 -0.93 48.00 7.61
CA LYS A 134 -0.63 49.16 8.44
C LYS A 134 -1.71 50.23 8.26
N LYS A 135 -1.98 50.97 9.35
CA LYS A 135 -2.50 52.37 9.42
C LYS A 135 -3.03 52.98 8.11
N LYS A 136 -4.30 53.40 8.09
CA LYS A 136 -4.71 54.80 7.80
C LYS A 136 -6.06 55.15 8.43
N ALA A 137 -6.18 56.43 8.76
CA ALA A 137 -7.13 57.06 9.66
C ALA A 137 -8.44 57.53 8.99
N SER A 138 -9.34 58.09 9.84
CA SER A 138 -10.54 58.90 9.52
C SER A 138 -11.78 58.07 9.16
N THR A 139 -13.00 58.27 9.68
CA THR A 139 -13.69 59.39 10.34
C THR A 139 -14.89 58.78 11.09
N GLY A 140 -15.04 59.01 12.40
CA GLY A 140 -16.10 59.87 12.94
C GLY A 140 -17.54 59.32 12.87
N ALA A 141 -18.01 58.69 13.96
CA ALA A 141 -19.41 58.76 14.40
C ALA A 141 -19.49 58.42 15.90
N LYS A 142 -20.36 59.14 16.60
CA LYS A 142 -20.33 59.44 18.02
C LYS A 142 -21.50 58.72 18.69
N LEU A 143 -21.23 57.84 19.65
CA LEU A 143 -22.23 57.45 20.65
C LEU A 143 -21.55 57.41 22.03
N LYS A 144 -21.93 58.38 22.87
CA LYS A 144 -21.46 58.57 24.23
C LYS A 144 -22.24 57.64 25.19
N SER A 145 -21.45 56.92 25.98
CA SER A 145 -21.58 56.51 27.38
C SER A 145 -22.93 56.09 27.99
N CYS A 146 -22.82 54.95 28.66
CA CYS A 146 -23.67 54.40 29.71
C CYS A 146 -23.87 55.32 30.95
N LEU A 147 -24.92 54.97 31.71
CA LEU A 147 -25.20 55.19 33.14
C LEU A 147 -25.47 56.64 33.61
N THR A 148 -26.73 56.94 33.96
CA THR A 148 -27.30 56.78 35.33
C THR A 148 -28.82 56.76 35.22
#